data_AF-A0A1I2QN92-F1
#
_entry.id   AF-A0A1I2QN92-F1
#
_cell.length_a   1.000
_cell.length_b   1.000
_cell.length_c   1.000
_cell.angle_alpha   90.00
_cell.angle_beta   90.00
_cell.angle_gamma   90.00
#
_symmetry.space_group_name_H-M   'P 1'
#
loop_
_entity.id
_entity.type
_entity.pdbx_description
1 polymer ?
#
loop_
_entity_poly.entity_id
_entity_poly.type
_entity_poly.pdbx_seq_one_letter_code
_entity_poly.pdbx_strand_id
1 'polypeptide(L)' 'MFQLVVIVALVTGLGQVMKQYVPSKIMPAISLAIGLAAGFTFTAGTIQEHIFNGIAIGLAASGLFDVSKIPVKNKN' A
#
# COMPACT_ATOMS: atom_id res chain seq x y z
N MET A 1 -1.53 -0.41 18.01
CA MET A 1 -0.28 -0.66 17.26
C MET A 1 -0.33 -2.00 16.50
N PHE A 2 -0.66 -3.12 17.15
CA PHE A 2 -0.70 -4.45 16.51
C PHE A 2 -1.65 -4.54 15.29
N GLN A 3 -2.85 -3.96 15.39
CA GLN A 3 -3.87 -4.02 14.33
C GLN A 3 -3.40 -3.41 13.00
N LEU A 4 -2.73 -2.24 13.02
CA LEU A 4 -2.21 -1.62 11.80
C LEU A 4 -1.14 -2.49 11.12
N VAL A 5 -0.24 -3.11 11.90
CA VAL A 5 0.81 -3.98 11.37
C VAL A 5 0.19 -5.22 10.69
N VAL A 6 -0.83 -5.82 11.30
CA VAL A 6 -1.55 -6.96 10.72
C VAL A 6 -2.28 -6.57 9.43
N ILE A 7 -2.92 -5.39 9.39
CA ILE A 7 -3.58 -4.89 8.18
C ILE A 7 -2.56 -4.67 7.06
N VAL A 8 -1.41 -4.06 7.35
CA VAL A 8 -0.32 -3.89 6.37
C VAL A 8 0.16 -5.24 5.85
N ALA A 9 0.38 -6.23 6.73
CA ALA A 9 0.80 -7.56 6.32
C ALA A 9 -0.22 -8.25 5.39
N LEU A 10 -1.53 -8.14 5.70
CA LEU A 10 -2.60 -8.67 4.85
C LEU A 10 -2.65 -7.98 3.49
N VAL A 11 -2.61 -6.64 3.46
CA VAL A 11 -2.62 -5.86 2.21
C VAL A 11 -1.37 -6.19 1.37
N THR A 12 -0.22 -6.35 2.01
CA THR A 12 1.04 -6.75 1.36
C THR A 12 0.94 -8.15 0.76
N GLY A 13 0.40 -9.11 1.50
CA GLY A 13 0.19 -10.49 1.03
C GLY A 13 -0.74 -10.55 -0.17
N LEU A 14 -1.89 -9.87 -0.12
CA LEU A 14 -2.81 -9.75 -1.26
C LEU A 14 -2.12 -9.09 -2.46
N GLY A 15 -1.33 -8.05 -2.21
CA GLY A 15 -0.53 -7.39 -3.25
C GLY A 15 0.45 -8.36 -3.91
N GLN A 16 1.15 -9.20 -3.15
CA GLN A 16 2.08 -10.17 -3.71
C GLN A 16 1.40 -11.21 -4.62
N VAL A 17 0.20 -11.68 -4.26
CA VAL A 17 -0.57 -12.59 -5.10
C VAL A 17 -1.00 -11.89 -6.40
N MET A 18 -1.45 -10.64 -6.32
CA MET A 18 -1.90 -9.91 -7.50
C MET A 18 -0.77 -9.53 -8.46
N LYS A 19 0.48 -9.40 -7.99
CA LYS A 19 1.65 -9.17 -8.87
C LYS A 19 1.82 -10.23 -9.94
N GLN A 20 1.28 -11.45 -9.75
CA GLN A 20 1.34 -12.52 -10.75
C GLN A 20 0.38 -12.30 -11.92
N TYR A 21 -0.67 -11.50 -11.74
CA TYR A 21 -1.74 -11.29 -12.71
C TYR A 21 -1.78 -9.85 -13.27
N VAL A 22 -1.04 -8.94 -12.63
CA VAL A 22 -1.17 -7.49 -12.85
C VAL A 22 0.18 -6.88 -13.25
N PRO A 23 0.22 -6.00 -14.26
CA PRO A 23 1.45 -5.34 -14.66
C PRO A 23 2.06 -4.51 -13.52
N SER A 24 3.37 -4.64 -13.32
CA SER A 24 4.13 -3.99 -12.24
C SER A 24 3.96 -2.47 -12.17
N LYS A 25 3.55 -1.82 -13.27
CA LYS A 25 3.35 -0.38 -13.37
C LYS A 25 2.08 0.11 -12.65
N ILE A 26 1.03 -0.71 -12.58
CA ILE A 26 -0.25 -0.36 -11.92
C ILE A 26 -0.37 -0.94 -10.51
N MET A 27 0.52 -1.88 -10.17
CA MET A 27 0.60 -2.50 -8.85
C MET A 27 0.68 -1.49 -7.68
N PRO A 28 1.47 -0.40 -7.78
CA PRO A 28 1.44 0.71 -6.82
C PRO A 28 0.06 1.28 -6.57
N ALA A 29 -0.65 1.66 -7.63
CA ALA A 29 -1.95 2.31 -7.55
C ALA A 29 -2.99 1.37 -6.94
N ILE A 30 -2.94 0.09 -7.29
CA ILE A 30 -3.84 -0.93 -6.75
C ILE A 30 -3.59 -1.14 -5.26
N SER A 31 -2.32 -1.22 -4.83
CA SER A 31 -1.98 -1.36 -3.41
C SER A 31 -2.46 -0.15 -2.60
N LEU A 32 -2.41 1.05 -3.20
CA LEU A 32 -2.88 2.29 -2.59
C LEU A 32 -4.42 2.34 -2.48
N ALA A 33 -5.13 1.87 -3.50
CA ALA A 33 -6.59 1.74 -3.48
C ALA A 33 -7.05 0.73 -2.42
N ILE A 34 -6.37 -0.42 -2.31
CA ILE A 34 -6.65 -1.44 -1.29
C ILE A 34 -6.30 -0.90 0.10
N GLY A 35 -5.17 -0.20 0.25
CA GLY A 35 -4.79 0.45 1.49
C GLY A 35 -5.82 1.47 1.97
N LEU A 36 -6.34 2.31 1.07
CA LEU A 36 -7.42 3.26 1.36
C LEU A 36 -8.71 2.55 1.79
N ALA A 37 -9.12 1.50 1.07
CA ALA A 37 -10.28 0.69 1.44
C ALA A 37 -10.10 0.04 2.82
N ALA A 38 -8.91 -0.48 3.11
CA ALA A 38 -8.57 -1.06 4.41
C ALA A 38 -8.52 0.00 5.53
N GLY A 39 -7.99 1.19 5.25
CA GLY A 39 -7.96 2.32 6.17
C GLY A 39 -9.37 2.77 6.57
N PHE A 40 -10.29 2.80 5.62
CA PHE A 40 -11.69 3.17 5.86
C PHE A 40 -12.47 2.10 6.65
N THR A 41 -12.20 0.82 6.40
CA THR A 41 -12.96 -0.30 6.98
C THR A 41 -12.42 -0.79 8.33
N PHE A 42 -11.11 -0.76 8.54
CA PHE A 42 -10.46 -1.39 9.71
C PHE A 42 -9.78 -0.42 10.68
N THR A 43 -9.67 0.86 10.33
CA THR A 43 -9.22 1.89 11.28
C THR A 43 -10.44 2.45 12.00
N ALA A 44 -10.31 2.90 13.24
CA ALA A 44 -11.32 3.72 13.91
C ALA A 44 -10.80 5.15 14.01
N GLY A 45 -11.66 6.15 13.76
CA GLY A 45 -11.28 7.55 13.88
C GLY A 45 -12.13 8.50 13.05
N THR A 46 -11.60 9.71 12.87
CA THR A 46 -12.15 10.71 11.95
C THR A 46 -11.86 10.36 10.50
N ILE A 47 -12.61 10.93 9.56
CA ILE A 47 -12.40 10.71 8.12
C ILE A 47 -10.94 10.99 7.70
N GLN A 48 -10.31 11.97 8.34
CA GLN A 48 -8.92 12.35 8.09
C GLN A 48 -7.94 11.24 8.53
N GLU A 49 -8.19 10.63 9.68
CA GLU A 49 -7.37 9.52 10.18
C GLU A 49 -7.54 8.26 9.33
N HIS A 50 -8.75 7.98 8.84
CA HIS A 50 -9.00 6.86 7.93
C HIS A 50 -8.23 7.02 6.62
N ILE A 51 -8.26 8.21 6.02
CA ILE A 51 -7.54 8.51 4.78
C ILE A 51 -6.04 8.43 5.01
N PHE A 52 -5.54 9.07 6.08
CA PHE A 52 -4.12 9.06 6.40
C PHE A 52 -3.58 7.65 6.65
N ASN A 53 -4.24 6.87 7.50
CA ASN A 53 -3.85 5.50 7.79
C ASN A 53 -3.98 4.61 6.56
N GLY A 54 -5.03 4.78 5.75
CA GLY A 54 -5.20 4.03 4.51
C GLY A 54 -4.10 4.28 3.48
N ILE A 55 -3.70 5.54 3.28
CA ILE A 55 -2.57 5.92 2.43
C ILE A 55 -1.28 5.31 2.98
N ALA A 56 -1.04 5.44 4.29
CA ALA A 56 0.15 4.88 4.93
C ALA A 56 0.25 3.35 4.73
N ILE A 57 -0.87 2.63 4.92
CA ILE A 57 -0.95 1.19 4.71
C ILE A 57 -0.65 0.83 3.24
N GLY A 58 -1.27 1.53 2.29
CA GLY A 58 -1.10 1.23 0.86
C GLY A 58 0.31 1.54 0.33
N LEU A 59 0.93 2.61 0.80
CA LEU A 59 2.32 2.96 0.50
C LEU A 59 3.31 1.97 1.13
N ALA A 60 3.06 1.56 2.38
CA ALA A 60 3.87 0.54 3.06
C ALA A 60 3.80 -0.81 2.34
N ALA A 61 2.60 -1.23 1.93
CA ALA A 61 2.38 -2.51 1.25
C ALA A 61 2.95 -2.57 -0.18
N SER A 62 2.93 -1.45 -0.91
CA SER A 62 3.53 -1.37 -2.24
C SER A 62 5.06 -1.23 -2.21
N GLY A 63 5.62 -0.82 -1.08
CA GLY A 63 7.02 -0.42 -0.98
C GLY A 63 7.32 0.88 -1.74
N LEU A 64 6.31 1.72 -2.04
CA LEU A 64 6.55 3.00 -2.73
C LEU A 64 7.35 3.98 -1.87
N PHE A 65 7.29 3.83 -0.55
CA PHE A 65 8.12 4.61 0.36
C PHE A 65 9.60 4.21 0.27
N ASP A 66 9.90 3.02 -0.27
CA ASP A 66 11.27 2.52 -0.42
C ASP A 66 11.91 3.16 -1.65
N VAL A 67 12.59 4.28 -1.40
CA VAL A 67 13.32 5.08 -2.40
C VAL A 67 14.35 4.24 -3.17
N SER A 68 14.86 3.14 -2.59
CA SER A 68 15.81 2.24 -3.26
C SER A 68 15.20 1.47 -4.43
N LYS A 69 13.87 1.31 -4.45
CA LYS A 69 13.11 0.64 -5.50
C LYS A 69 12.69 1.58 -6.63
N ILE A 70 12.94 2.88 -6.49
CA ILE A 70 12.61 3.87 -7.52
C ILE A 70 13.64 3.74 -8.65
N PRO A 71 13.22 3.38 -9.88
CA PRO A 71 14.15 3.26 -10.98
C PRO A 71 14.70 4.64 -11.33
N VAL A 72 15.93 4.91 -10.91
CA VAL A 72 16.67 6.08 -11.39
C VAL A 72 16.92 5.87 -12.87
N LYS A 73 16.40 6.76 -13.70
CA LYS A 73 16.67 6.74 -15.15
C LYS A 73 18.17 6.96 -15.35
N ASN A 74 18.91 5.88 -15.59
CA ASN A 74 20.32 5.99 -15.96
C ASN A 74 20.38 6.64 -17.34
N LYS A 75 20.81 7.91 -17.39
CA LYS A 75 21.15 8.60 -18.64
C LYS A 75 22.56 8.13 -19.01
N ASN A 76 22.64 7.02 -19.75
CA ASN A 76 23.79 6.73 -20.60
C ASN A 76 23.41 7.06 -22.04
#